data_AF-A0A0C2YSB0-F1
#
_entry.id   AF-A0A0C2YSB0-F1
#
_cell.length_a   1.000
_cell.length_b   1.000
_cell.length_c   1.000
_cell.angle_alpha   90.00
_cell.angle_beta   90.00
_cell.angle_gamma   90.00
#
_symmetry.space_group_name_H-M   'P 1'
#
loop_
_entity.id
_entity.type
_entity.pdbx_description
1 polymer ?
#
loop_
_entity_poly.entity_id
_entity_poly.type
_entity_poly.pdbx_seq_one_letter_code
_entity_poly.pdbx_strand_id
1 'polypeptide(L)'
;MKSKKCLQIAWGIVALVCFGGMYGVGNRWLKYPILKHYNFFFLGLMAIWILVWSGVLFFYTTSAYVVLFNPLDVIAMATLLALYAFAKRNVAYLGVQEPLFILLDLYALVFISVVLARTLQSFGVMGYDARILSHLGYQMGLSIVWSLVAFGLMILSQRLQNSGVWIVSMSLIGITVLKLLFVDMANSATIERIVSFVGAGVLILVIGYFFKMPQKPN
;
A
#
# COMPACT_ATOMS: atom_id res chain seq x y z
N MET A 1 8.03 -23.54 -16.43
CA MET A 1 7.18 -22.78 -15.46
C MET A 1 7.58 -22.98 -13.99
N LYS A 2 7.86 -24.21 -13.52
CA LYS A 2 8.30 -24.50 -12.13
C LYS A 2 9.61 -23.79 -11.71
N SER A 3 10.63 -23.79 -12.58
CA SER A 3 11.94 -23.17 -12.29
C SER A 3 11.87 -21.65 -12.00
N LYS A 4 11.07 -20.90 -12.77
CA LYS A 4 10.88 -19.45 -12.55
C LYS A 4 10.21 -19.13 -11.19
N LYS A 5 9.30 -19.99 -10.72
CA LYS A 5 8.64 -19.84 -9.41
C LYS A 5 9.61 -20.05 -8.24
N CYS A 6 10.46 -21.08 -8.30
CA CYS A 6 11.48 -21.32 -7.28
C CYS A 6 12.50 -20.18 -7.20
N LEU A 7 12.92 -19.65 -8.35
CA LEU A 7 13.83 -18.50 -8.39
C LEU A 7 13.20 -17.28 -7.70
N GLN A 8 11.92 -17.02 -7.94
CA GLN A 8 11.24 -15.88 -7.32
C GLN A 8 11.06 -16.02 -5.81
N ILE A 9 10.68 -17.21 -5.35
CA ILE A 9 10.58 -17.50 -3.92
C ILE A 9 11.97 -17.37 -3.27
N ALA A 10 13.03 -17.83 -3.94
CA ALA A 10 14.40 -17.67 -3.45
C ALA A 10 14.79 -16.19 -3.31
N TRP A 11 14.50 -15.33 -4.29
CA TRP A 11 14.73 -13.88 -4.19
C TRP A 11 13.91 -13.23 -3.06
N GLY A 12 12.65 -13.64 -2.90
CA GLY A 12 11.82 -13.19 -1.80
C GLY A 12 12.35 -13.61 -0.43
N ILE A 13 12.84 -14.84 -0.29
CA ILE A 13 13.47 -15.34 0.94
C ILE A 13 14.80 -14.62 1.20
N VAL A 14 15.62 -14.39 0.17
CA VAL A 14 16.87 -13.63 0.30
C VAL A 14 16.59 -12.24 0.86
N ALA A 15 15.57 -11.57 0.33
CA ALA A 15 15.14 -10.30 0.89
C ALA A 15 14.72 -10.45 2.36
N LEU A 16 13.81 -11.37 2.67
CA LEU A 16 13.30 -11.59 4.03
C LEU A 16 14.41 -11.94 5.03
N VAL A 17 15.41 -12.72 4.63
CA VAL A 17 16.59 -13.07 5.45
C VAL A 17 17.51 -11.87 5.63
N CYS A 18 17.76 -11.07 4.58
CA CYS A 18 18.48 -9.80 4.71
C CYS A 18 17.74 -8.85 5.67
N PHE A 19 16.41 -8.76 5.57
CA PHE A 19 15.57 -7.95 6.48
C PHE A 19 15.60 -8.47 7.93
N GLY A 20 15.42 -9.78 8.13
CA GLY A 20 15.41 -10.41 9.45
C GLY A 20 16.77 -10.37 10.14
N GLY A 21 17.85 -10.58 9.37
CA GLY A 21 19.23 -10.43 9.83
C GLY A 21 19.50 -9.02 10.34
N MET A 22 19.06 -7.98 9.61
CA MET A 22 19.20 -6.60 10.05
C MET A 22 18.37 -6.28 11.30
N TYR A 23 17.14 -6.78 11.38
CA TYR A 23 16.29 -6.59 12.55
C TYR A 23 16.89 -7.25 13.81
N GLY A 24 17.47 -8.45 13.65
CA GLY A 24 18.11 -9.22 14.73
C GLY A 24 19.47 -8.68 15.16
N VAL A 25 20.25 -8.15 14.23
CA VAL A 25 21.54 -7.50 14.50
C VAL A 25 21.37 -6.18 15.28
N GLY A 26 20.18 -5.57 15.20
CA GLY A 26 19.71 -4.49 16.09
C GLY A 26 20.44 -3.15 15.90
N ASN A 27 20.20 -2.21 16.82
CA ASN A 27 20.71 -0.84 16.77
C ASN A 27 22.24 -0.73 16.96
N ARG A 28 22.96 -1.86 17.06
CA ARG A 28 24.41 -1.87 17.34
C ARG A 28 25.23 -1.21 16.22
N TRP A 29 24.79 -1.33 14.97
CA TRP A 29 25.47 -0.73 13.81
C TRP A 29 25.11 0.74 13.62
N LEU A 30 23.97 1.19 14.16
CA LEU A 30 23.55 2.61 14.18
C LEU A 30 24.39 3.47 15.13
N LYS A 31 25.26 2.89 15.97
CA LYS A 31 26.19 3.64 16.83
C LYS A 31 27.34 4.31 16.06
N TYR A 32 27.67 3.85 14.85
CA TYR A 32 28.80 4.38 14.09
C TYR A 32 28.36 5.53 13.17
N PRO A 33 28.94 6.74 13.30
CA PRO A 33 28.48 7.95 12.60
C PRO A 33 28.60 7.87 11.08
N ILE A 34 29.54 7.07 10.56
CA ILE A 34 29.77 6.88 9.13
C ILE A 34 28.57 6.19 8.46
N LEU A 35 27.87 5.31 9.19
CA LEU A 35 26.72 4.54 8.67
C LEU A 35 25.41 5.35 8.68
N LYS A 36 25.38 6.53 9.31
CA LYS A 36 24.16 7.35 9.41
C LYS A 36 23.69 7.87 8.04
N HIS A 37 24.61 8.25 7.15
CA HIS A 37 24.32 8.65 5.77
C HIS A 37 23.93 7.46 4.87
N TYR A 38 24.56 6.30 5.07
CA TYR A 38 24.27 5.10 4.28
C TYR A 38 22.89 4.50 4.57
N ASN A 39 22.34 4.70 5.77
CA ASN A 39 21.03 4.17 6.13
C ASN A 39 19.89 4.74 5.27
N PHE A 40 19.94 6.03 4.89
CA PHE A 40 18.91 6.63 4.03
C PHE A 40 18.99 6.09 2.60
N PHE A 41 20.20 5.97 2.06
CA PHE A 41 20.46 5.35 0.77
C PHE A 41 19.98 3.91 0.74
N PHE A 42 20.24 3.16 1.82
CA PHE A 42 19.86 1.78 1.94
C PHE A 42 18.34 1.58 2.07
N LEU A 43 17.65 2.41 2.86
CA LEU A 43 16.18 2.44 2.92
C LEU A 43 15.56 2.76 1.56
N GLY A 44 16.15 3.72 0.82
CA GLY A 44 15.75 4.03 -0.55
C GLY A 44 15.94 2.85 -1.50
N LEU A 45 17.09 2.18 -1.44
CA LEU A 45 17.38 0.99 -2.24
C LEU A 45 16.41 -0.16 -1.93
N MET A 46 16.02 -0.31 -0.67
CA MET A 46 15.00 -1.27 -0.23
C MET A 46 13.61 -0.91 -0.77
N ALA A 47 13.19 0.35 -0.69
CA ALA A 47 11.94 0.80 -1.27
C ALA A 47 11.90 0.57 -2.80
N ILE A 48 13.01 0.84 -3.49
CA ILE A 48 13.15 0.57 -4.93
C ILE A 48 13.06 -0.93 -5.21
N TRP A 49 13.76 -1.78 -4.46
CA TRP A 49 13.71 -3.23 -4.64
C TRP A 49 12.28 -3.76 -4.48
N ILE A 50 11.59 -3.30 -3.44
CA ILE A 50 10.21 -3.63 -3.12
C ILE A 50 9.23 -3.17 -4.23
N LEU A 51 9.44 -1.98 -4.81
CA LEU A 51 8.67 -1.46 -5.94
C LEU A 51 8.90 -2.30 -7.20
N VAL A 52 10.16 -2.53 -7.57
CA VAL A 52 10.52 -3.38 -8.70
C VAL A 52 9.94 -4.78 -8.53
N TRP A 53 10.01 -5.34 -7.33
CA TRP A 53 9.44 -6.64 -7.01
C TRP A 53 7.92 -6.67 -7.18
N SER A 54 7.20 -5.63 -6.73
CA SER A 54 5.76 -5.53 -6.93
C SER A 54 5.38 -5.42 -8.42
N GLY A 55 6.16 -4.69 -9.21
CA GLY A 55 5.99 -4.60 -10.66
C GLY A 55 6.25 -5.93 -11.35
N VAL A 56 7.28 -6.67 -10.93
CA VAL A 56 7.51 -8.05 -11.37
C VAL A 56 6.28 -8.89 -11.05
N LEU A 57 5.83 -8.95 -9.79
CA LEU A 57 4.69 -9.75 -9.36
C LEU A 57 3.41 -9.48 -10.16
N PHE A 58 3.17 -8.24 -10.57
CA PHE A 58 2.02 -7.84 -11.40
C PHE A 58 1.89 -8.64 -12.71
N PHE A 59 3.01 -9.06 -13.30
CA PHE A 59 3.04 -9.81 -14.56
C PHE A 59 3.11 -11.34 -14.38
N TYR A 60 3.16 -11.85 -13.14
CA TYR A 60 3.31 -13.29 -12.89
C TYR A 60 2.07 -13.94 -12.27
N THR A 61 1.69 -15.07 -12.88
CA THR A 61 0.57 -15.90 -12.44
C THR A 61 0.93 -16.68 -11.17
N THR A 62 -0.02 -16.80 -10.24
CA THR A 62 0.06 -17.76 -9.14
C THR A 62 -1.14 -18.68 -9.20
N SER A 63 -0.88 -19.96 -8.95
CA SER A 63 -1.86 -21.05 -8.91
C SER A 63 -2.64 -21.12 -7.58
N ALA A 64 -2.51 -20.12 -6.71
CA ALA A 64 -3.22 -20.07 -5.44
C ALA A 64 -4.51 -19.28 -5.66
N TYR A 65 -5.65 -19.95 -5.49
CA TYR A 65 -6.98 -19.34 -5.58
C TYR A 65 -7.22 -18.24 -4.54
N VAL A 66 -6.41 -18.20 -3.47
CA VAL A 66 -6.40 -17.13 -2.48
C VAL A 66 -5.04 -16.42 -2.54
N VAL A 67 -4.98 -15.34 -3.32
CA VAL A 67 -3.74 -14.61 -3.61
C VAL A 67 -3.06 -14.07 -2.35
N LEU A 68 -3.81 -13.72 -1.30
CA LEU A 68 -3.25 -13.33 0.00
C LEU A 68 -2.46 -14.43 0.73
N PHE A 69 -2.71 -15.71 0.44
CA PHE A 69 -1.95 -16.84 1.00
C PHE A 69 -0.84 -17.35 0.08
N ASN A 70 -0.61 -16.67 -1.03
CA ASN A 70 0.54 -16.95 -1.86
C ASN A 70 1.82 -16.64 -1.06
N PRO A 71 2.80 -17.56 -1.00
CA PRO A 71 4.06 -17.32 -0.33
C PRO A 71 4.73 -15.99 -0.74
N LEU A 72 4.59 -15.59 -2.01
CA LEU A 72 5.16 -14.34 -2.52
C LEU A 72 4.51 -13.10 -1.92
N ASP A 73 3.19 -13.10 -1.77
CA ASP A 73 2.43 -11.97 -1.23
C ASP A 73 2.61 -11.88 0.30
N VAL A 74 2.73 -13.03 0.98
CA VAL A 74 3.08 -13.11 2.40
C VAL A 74 4.49 -12.56 2.65
N ILE A 75 5.47 -12.93 1.82
CA ILE A 75 6.85 -12.42 1.91
C ILE A 75 6.88 -10.91 1.72
N ALA A 76 6.18 -10.38 0.72
CA ALA A 76 6.11 -8.95 0.45
C ALA A 76 5.44 -8.18 1.61
N MET A 77 4.33 -8.70 2.14
CA MET A 77 3.66 -8.12 3.31
C MET A 77 4.53 -8.14 4.57
N ALA A 78 5.18 -9.27 4.86
CA ALA A 78 6.10 -9.40 5.99
C ALA A 78 7.29 -8.43 5.86
N THR A 79 7.79 -8.26 4.64
CA THR A 79 8.87 -7.33 4.32
C THR A 79 8.47 -5.87 4.58
N LEU A 80 7.28 -5.46 4.11
CA LEU A 80 6.73 -4.13 4.34
C LEU A 80 6.58 -3.86 5.84
N LEU A 81 5.99 -4.80 6.59
CA LEU A 81 5.82 -4.68 8.03
C LEU A 81 7.15 -4.60 8.78
N ALA A 82 8.14 -5.41 8.40
CA ALA A 82 9.48 -5.35 8.97
C ALA A 82 10.15 -3.99 8.74
N LEU A 83 10.02 -3.45 7.53
CA LEU A 83 10.56 -2.14 7.17
C LEU A 83 9.87 -1.01 7.94
N TYR A 84 8.55 -1.04 8.04
CA TYR A 84 7.76 -0.07 8.82
C TYR A 84 8.13 -0.12 10.31
N ALA A 85 8.22 -1.32 10.88
CA ALA A 85 8.61 -1.51 12.28
C ALA A 85 10.06 -1.04 12.54
N PHE A 86 10.97 -1.29 11.60
CA PHE A 86 12.35 -0.84 11.69
C PHE A 86 12.45 0.69 11.62
N ALA A 87 11.77 1.33 10.66
CA ALA A 87 11.74 2.79 10.52
C ALA A 87 11.17 3.46 11.78
N LYS A 88 10.07 2.93 12.31
CA LYS A 88 9.43 3.45 13.54
C LYS A 88 10.31 3.27 14.77
N ARG A 89 10.96 2.12 14.94
CA ARG A 89 11.87 1.85 16.08
C ARG A 89 13.10 2.75 16.07
N ASN A 90 13.59 3.10 14.88
CA ASN A 90 14.84 3.82 14.70
C ASN A 90 14.66 5.29 14.32
N VAL A 91 13.44 5.84 14.43
CA VAL A 91 13.12 7.22 14.04
C VAL A 91 14.10 8.24 14.62
N ALA A 92 14.44 8.12 15.91
CA ALA A 92 15.34 9.04 16.61
C ALA A 92 16.80 8.93 16.13
N TYR A 93 17.24 7.73 15.73
CA TYR A 93 18.62 7.48 15.30
C TYR A 93 18.84 7.81 13.82
N LEU A 94 17.86 7.48 12.99
CA LEU A 94 17.90 7.68 11.55
C LEU A 94 17.56 9.12 11.15
N GLY A 95 16.95 9.90 12.06
CA GLY A 95 16.32 11.16 11.68
C GLY A 95 15.27 10.95 10.60
N VAL A 96 14.55 9.81 10.65
CA VAL A 96 13.51 9.49 9.67
C VAL A 96 12.48 10.60 9.72
N GLN A 97 12.31 11.27 8.58
CA GLN A 97 11.33 12.33 8.43
C GLN A 97 9.98 11.73 8.00
N GLU A 98 8.89 12.44 8.31
CA GLU A 98 7.51 12.19 7.83
C GLU A 98 7.41 11.66 6.38
N PRO A 99 8.13 12.17 5.36
CA PRO A 99 8.06 11.66 3.99
C PRO A 99 8.37 10.17 3.82
N LEU A 100 9.21 9.54 4.67
CA LEU A 100 9.47 8.11 4.53
C LEU A 100 8.22 7.27 4.86
N PHE A 101 7.46 7.68 5.88
CA PHE A 101 6.21 6.99 6.25
C PHE A 101 5.14 7.18 5.18
N ILE A 102 5.07 8.38 4.57
CA ILE A 102 4.21 8.63 3.41
C ILE A 102 4.55 7.70 2.25
N LEU A 103 5.85 7.50 1.95
CA LEU A 103 6.31 6.58 0.90
C LEU A 103 5.95 5.12 1.22
N LEU A 104 6.08 4.70 2.48
CA LEU A 104 5.72 3.35 2.93
C LEU A 104 4.20 3.11 2.82
N ASP A 105 3.39 4.09 3.20
CA ASP A 105 1.93 4.02 3.11
C ASP A 105 1.48 3.99 1.65
N LEU A 106 2.09 4.81 0.78
CA LEU A 106 1.84 4.79 -0.65
C LEU A 106 2.22 3.43 -1.26
N TYR A 107 3.34 2.84 -0.82
CA TYR A 107 3.73 1.51 -1.25
C TYR A 107 2.71 0.44 -0.83
N ALA A 108 2.20 0.50 0.41
CA ALA A 108 1.17 -0.44 0.87
C ALA A 108 -0.07 -0.42 -0.03
N LEU A 109 -0.48 0.77 -0.50
CA LEU A 109 -1.59 0.91 -1.44
C LEU A 109 -1.29 0.32 -2.82
N VAL A 110 -0.08 0.55 -3.34
CA VAL A 110 0.36 -0.06 -4.61
C VAL A 110 0.39 -1.58 -4.47
N PHE A 111 0.91 -2.11 -3.37
CA PHE A 111 0.97 -3.54 -3.10
C PHE A 111 -0.43 -4.17 -3.09
N ILE A 112 -1.38 -3.58 -2.36
CA ILE A 112 -2.78 -4.06 -2.34
C ILE A 112 -3.40 -4.02 -3.74
N SER A 113 -3.09 -3.00 -4.54
CA SER A 113 -3.56 -2.88 -5.92
C SER A 113 -3.02 -3.99 -6.82
N VAL A 114 -1.73 -4.35 -6.67
CA VAL A 114 -1.10 -5.48 -7.37
C VAL A 114 -1.73 -6.80 -6.94
N VAL A 115 -1.98 -7.01 -5.65
CA VAL A 115 -2.64 -8.22 -5.13
C VAL A 115 -4.04 -8.37 -5.74
N LEU A 116 -4.80 -7.28 -5.85
CA LEU A 116 -6.10 -7.29 -6.51
C LEU A 116 -5.99 -7.68 -7.99
N ALA A 117 -5.06 -7.07 -8.73
CA ALA A 117 -4.85 -7.39 -10.15
C ALA A 117 -4.58 -8.89 -10.35
N ARG A 118 -3.69 -9.45 -9.53
CA ARG A 118 -3.34 -10.87 -9.56
C ARG A 118 -4.50 -11.77 -9.16
N THR A 119 -5.34 -11.32 -8.23
CA THR A 119 -6.57 -12.03 -7.83
C THR A 119 -7.52 -12.13 -9.00
N LEU A 120 -7.81 -11.01 -9.68
CA LEU A 120 -8.72 -10.98 -10.81
C LEU A 120 -8.18 -11.78 -12.02
N GLN A 121 -6.88 -11.74 -12.25
CA GLN A 121 -6.23 -12.60 -13.25
C GLN A 121 -6.32 -14.09 -12.88
N SER A 122 -6.16 -14.46 -11.60
CA SER A 122 -6.22 -15.86 -11.15
C SER A 122 -7.62 -16.49 -11.34
N PHE A 123 -8.67 -15.68 -11.24
CA PHE A 123 -10.04 -16.09 -11.53
C PHE A 123 -10.37 -16.08 -13.04
N GLY A 124 -9.41 -15.73 -13.91
CA GLY A 124 -9.61 -15.70 -15.36
C GLY A 124 -10.47 -14.53 -15.85
N VAL A 125 -10.73 -13.52 -15.00
CA VAL A 125 -11.55 -12.35 -15.36
C VAL A 125 -10.82 -11.46 -16.38
N MET A 126 -9.49 -11.52 -16.43
CA MET A 126 -8.66 -10.62 -17.25
C MET A 126 -7.40 -11.32 -17.76
N GLY A 127 -6.92 -10.90 -18.93
CA GLY A 127 -5.64 -11.33 -19.49
C GLY A 127 -4.43 -10.67 -18.83
N TYR A 128 -3.26 -11.29 -18.98
CA TYR A 128 -1.97 -10.83 -18.46
C TYR A 128 -1.30 -9.84 -19.42
N ASP A 129 -1.91 -8.68 -19.65
CA ASP A 129 -1.39 -7.62 -20.54
C ASP A 129 -1.45 -6.26 -19.83
N ALA A 130 -0.63 -5.28 -20.24
CA ALA A 130 -0.59 -3.93 -19.66
C ALA A 130 -1.98 -3.23 -19.67
N ARG A 131 -2.90 -3.69 -20.52
CA ARG A 131 -4.31 -3.27 -20.59
C ARG A 131 -5.13 -3.58 -19.33
N ILE A 132 -4.60 -4.34 -18.36
CA ILE A 132 -5.24 -4.53 -17.05
C ILE A 132 -5.58 -3.18 -16.40
N LEU A 133 -4.69 -2.19 -16.53
CA LEU A 133 -4.88 -0.87 -15.95
C LEU A 133 -6.09 -0.13 -16.54
N SER A 134 -6.49 -0.40 -17.78
CA SER A 134 -7.68 0.18 -18.41
C SER A 134 -8.93 -0.70 -18.27
N HIS A 135 -8.82 -1.88 -17.68
CA HIS A 135 -9.94 -2.81 -17.57
C HIS A 135 -10.97 -2.34 -16.53
N LEU A 136 -12.23 -2.22 -16.93
CA LEU A 136 -13.33 -1.75 -16.07
C LEU A 136 -13.44 -2.55 -14.76
N GLY A 137 -13.37 -3.88 -14.84
CA GLY A 137 -13.43 -4.74 -13.65
C GLY A 137 -12.28 -4.49 -12.66
N TYR A 138 -11.09 -4.14 -13.15
CA TYR A 138 -9.95 -3.82 -12.28
C TYR A 138 -10.13 -2.46 -11.63
N GLN A 139 -10.59 -1.48 -12.41
CA GLN A 139 -10.86 -0.13 -11.90
C GLN A 139 -11.96 -0.12 -10.82
N MET A 140 -13.05 -0.85 -11.04
CA MET A 140 -14.12 -1.01 -10.05
C MET A 140 -13.61 -1.73 -8.79
N GLY A 141 -12.89 -2.85 -8.96
CA GLY A 141 -12.31 -3.58 -7.84
C GLY A 141 -11.35 -2.72 -7.02
N LEU A 142 -10.51 -1.92 -7.69
CA LEU A 142 -9.57 -1.01 -7.01
C LEU A 142 -10.30 -0.01 -6.14
N SER A 143 -11.38 0.59 -6.66
CA SER A 143 -12.16 1.57 -5.91
C SER A 143 -12.81 0.95 -4.68
N ILE A 144 -13.33 -0.27 -4.78
CA ILE A 144 -13.90 -1.00 -3.63
C ILE A 144 -12.81 -1.28 -2.59
N VAL A 145 -11.67 -1.83 -3.02
CA VAL A 145 -10.57 -2.19 -2.12
C VAL A 145 -9.99 -0.95 -1.44
N TRP A 146 -9.73 0.13 -2.17
CA TRP A 146 -9.22 1.37 -1.58
C TRP A 146 -10.21 1.99 -0.60
N SER A 147 -11.51 1.94 -0.90
CA SER A 147 -12.55 2.40 0.02
C SER A 147 -12.59 1.58 1.32
N LEU A 148 -12.49 0.25 1.22
CA LEU A 148 -12.43 -0.64 2.39
C LEU A 148 -11.18 -0.38 3.24
N VAL A 149 -10.02 -0.20 2.59
CA VAL A 149 -8.77 0.14 3.28
C VAL A 149 -8.92 1.48 4.00
N ALA A 150 -9.45 2.50 3.31
CA ALA A 150 -9.64 3.83 3.90
C ALA A 150 -10.59 3.79 5.09
N PHE A 151 -11.68 3.04 4.99
CA PHE A 151 -12.64 2.85 6.09
C PHE A 151 -12.01 2.10 7.26
N GLY A 152 -11.23 1.04 7.00
CA GLY A 152 -10.49 0.31 8.02
C GLY A 152 -9.46 1.19 8.74
N LEU A 153 -8.70 2.00 8.00
CA LEU A 153 -7.75 2.96 8.56
C LEU A 153 -8.46 4.02 9.41
N MET A 154 -9.65 4.46 8.99
CA MET A 154 -10.46 5.42 9.74
C MET A 154 -10.89 4.86 11.10
N ILE A 155 -11.33 3.59 11.14
CA ILE A 155 -11.68 2.90 12.39
C ILE A 155 -10.43 2.74 13.27
N LEU A 156 -9.30 2.33 12.68
CA LEU A 156 -8.03 2.18 13.39
C LEU A 156 -7.55 3.50 13.98
N SER A 157 -7.72 4.61 13.25
CA SER A 157 -7.38 5.95 13.71
C SER A 157 -8.15 6.33 14.97
N GLN A 158 -9.46 6.08 14.99
CA GLN A 158 -10.29 6.33 16.18
C GLN A 158 -9.90 5.43 17.35
N ARG A 159 -9.65 4.15 17.10
CA ARG A 159 -9.25 3.19 18.15
C ARG A 159 -7.87 3.48 18.74
N LEU A 160 -6.92 3.87 17.91
CA LEU A 160 -5.54 4.18 18.31
C LEU A 160 -5.38 5.63 18.80
N GLN A 161 -6.45 6.43 18.75
CA GLN A 161 -6.44 7.87 19.00
C GLN A 161 -5.29 8.60 18.29
N ASN A 162 -4.96 8.17 17.07
CA ASN A 162 -3.81 8.66 16.34
C ASN A 162 -4.24 9.60 15.20
N SER A 163 -4.03 10.90 15.42
CA SER A 163 -4.40 11.92 14.45
C SER A 163 -3.63 11.82 13.12
N GLY A 164 -2.43 11.22 13.11
CA GLY A 164 -1.68 10.96 11.86
C GLY A 164 -2.39 9.94 10.97
N VAL A 165 -2.85 8.82 11.55
CA VAL A 165 -3.60 7.79 10.82
C VAL A 165 -4.95 8.34 10.31
N TRP A 166 -5.56 9.28 11.05
CA TRP A 166 -6.76 9.99 10.61
C TRP A 166 -6.53 10.77 9.31
N ILE A 167 -5.46 11.57 9.26
CA ILE A 167 -5.13 12.40 8.10
C ILE A 167 -4.85 11.51 6.87
N VAL A 168 -4.09 10.42 7.06
CA VAL A 168 -3.81 9.44 5.98
C VAL A 168 -5.11 8.83 5.45
N SER A 169 -6.02 8.44 6.35
CA SER A 169 -7.33 7.89 5.97
C SER A 169 -8.16 8.89 5.17
N MET A 170 -8.27 10.13 5.64
CA MET A 170 -9.02 11.19 4.95
C MET A 170 -8.44 11.51 3.58
N SER A 171 -7.10 11.52 3.48
CA SER A 171 -6.39 11.75 2.22
C SER A 171 -6.69 10.63 1.21
N LEU A 172 -6.69 9.37 1.68
CA LEU A 172 -7.01 8.21 0.85
C LEU A 172 -8.47 8.22 0.37
N ILE A 173 -9.42 8.61 1.23
CA ILE A 173 -10.83 8.79 0.86
C ILE A 173 -10.93 9.86 -0.23
N GLY A 174 -10.31 11.03 -0.02
CA GLY A 174 -10.30 12.12 -0.99
C GLY A 174 -9.78 11.70 -2.35
N ILE A 175 -8.64 10.99 -2.40
CA ILE A 175 -8.06 10.47 -3.64
C ILE A 175 -9.02 9.47 -4.32
N THR A 176 -9.63 8.55 -3.55
CA THR A 176 -10.53 7.53 -4.09
C THR A 176 -11.79 8.16 -4.68
N VAL A 177 -12.37 9.15 -3.99
CA VAL A 177 -13.53 9.90 -4.47
C VAL A 177 -13.19 10.72 -5.70
N LEU A 178 -12.06 11.45 -5.71
CA LEU A 178 -11.60 12.20 -6.88
C LEU A 178 -11.43 11.29 -8.09
N LYS A 179 -10.79 10.12 -7.91
CA LYS A 179 -10.64 9.13 -8.97
C LYS A 179 -12.00 8.70 -9.53
N LEU A 180 -12.96 8.39 -8.66
CA LEU A 180 -14.31 8.00 -9.09
C LEU A 180 -14.99 9.11 -9.87
N LEU A 181 -14.86 10.36 -9.42
CA LEU A 181 -15.37 11.51 -10.15
C LEU A 181 -14.74 11.63 -11.55
N PHE A 182 -13.43 11.47 -11.69
CA PHE A 182 -12.78 11.49 -13.02
C PHE A 182 -13.25 10.35 -13.93
N VAL A 183 -13.45 9.15 -13.38
CA VAL A 183 -13.95 7.98 -14.13
C VAL A 183 -15.40 8.20 -14.56
N ASP A 184 -16.26 8.63 -13.65
CA ASP A 184 -17.66 8.95 -13.94
C ASP A 184 -17.75 10.12 -14.93
N MET A 185 -16.94 11.16 -14.77
CA MET A 185 -16.87 12.29 -15.69
C MET A 185 -16.50 11.87 -17.13
N ALA A 186 -15.71 10.82 -17.30
CA ALA A 186 -15.28 10.35 -18.62
C ALA A 186 -16.32 9.47 -19.33
N ASN A 187 -17.24 8.84 -18.57
CA ASN A 187 -18.19 7.85 -19.09
C ASN A 187 -19.68 8.22 -18.92
N SER A 188 -20.01 9.35 -18.29
CA SER A 188 -21.41 9.70 -17.91
C SER A 188 -22.00 10.88 -18.69
N ALA A 189 -23.32 10.89 -18.82
CA ALA A 189 -24.08 12.01 -19.37
C ALA A 189 -24.10 13.21 -18.38
N THR A 190 -24.41 14.42 -18.86
CA THR A 190 -24.29 15.68 -18.08
C THR A 190 -25.03 15.67 -16.74
N ILE A 191 -26.18 15.00 -16.63
CA ILE A 191 -26.99 14.93 -15.40
C ILE A 191 -26.38 13.97 -14.38
N GLU A 192 -25.92 12.79 -14.82
CA GLU A 192 -25.26 11.80 -13.96
C GLU A 192 -24.02 12.39 -13.29
N ARG A 193 -23.26 13.21 -14.03
CA ARG A 193 -22.10 13.94 -13.52
C ARG A 193 -22.46 14.82 -12.30
N ILE A 194 -23.55 15.59 -12.38
CA ILE A 194 -23.99 16.49 -11.29
C ILE A 194 -24.35 15.67 -10.04
N VAL A 195 -25.10 14.58 -10.22
CA VAL A 195 -25.52 13.71 -9.11
C VAL A 195 -24.32 13.04 -8.45
N SER A 196 -23.34 12.54 -9.21
CA SER A 196 -22.09 11.98 -8.66
C SER A 196 -21.29 13.02 -7.87
N PHE A 197 -21.19 14.27 -8.35
CA PHE A 197 -20.51 15.34 -7.61
C PHE A 197 -21.19 15.67 -6.28
N VAL A 198 -22.51 15.83 -6.30
CA VAL A 198 -23.27 16.13 -5.07
C VAL A 198 -23.22 14.95 -4.11
N GLY A 199 -23.40 13.72 -4.59
CA GLY A 199 -23.33 12.50 -3.78
C GLY A 199 -21.96 12.34 -3.11
N ALA A 200 -20.88 12.53 -3.87
CA ALA A 200 -19.51 12.52 -3.34
C ALA A 200 -19.29 13.62 -2.28
N GLY A 201 -19.75 14.84 -2.54
CA GLY A 201 -19.63 15.96 -1.60
C GLY A 201 -20.37 15.71 -0.28
N VAL A 202 -21.60 15.19 -0.36
CA VAL A 202 -22.39 14.81 0.82
C VAL A 202 -21.70 13.69 1.61
N LEU A 203 -21.16 12.68 0.93
CA LEU A 203 -20.39 11.61 1.58
C LEU A 203 -19.21 12.16 2.38
N ILE A 204 -18.44 13.09 1.80
CA ILE A 204 -17.30 13.73 2.48
C ILE A 204 -17.78 14.51 3.71
N LEU A 205 -18.90 15.24 3.61
CA LEU A 205 -19.48 15.98 4.74
C LEU A 205 -19.93 15.05 5.86
N VAL A 206 -20.63 13.96 5.53
CA VAL A 206 -21.06 12.94 6.50
C VAL A 206 -19.85 12.35 7.21
N ILE A 207 -18.82 11.97 6.45
CA ILE A 207 -17.59 11.43 7.00
C ILE A 207 -16.91 12.46 7.92
N GLY A 208 -16.75 13.71 7.49
CA GLY A 208 -16.14 14.77 8.31
C GLY A 208 -16.94 15.11 9.57
N TYR A 209 -18.26 14.97 9.53
CA TYR A 209 -19.13 15.20 10.69
C TYR A 209 -18.99 14.10 11.75
N PHE A 210 -19.02 12.83 11.35
CA PHE A 210 -18.96 11.70 12.27
C PHE A 210 -17.55 11.34 12.70
N PHE A 211 -16.57 11.42 11.78
CA PHE A 211 -15.20 10.99 12.03
C PHE A 211 -14.34 12.20 12.42
N LYS A 212 -14.41 12.59 13.69
CA LYS A 212 -13.59 13.68 14.23
C LYS A 212 -12.14 13.23 14.43
N MET A 213 -11.21 14.17 14.20
CA MET A 213 -9.78 13.96 14.45
C MET A 213 -9.56 13.62 15.94
N PRO A 214 -8.88 12.50 16.28
CA PRO A 214 -8.53 12.20 17.65
C PRO A 214 -7.67 13.33 18.23
N GLN A 215 -8.11 13.92 19.34
CA GLN A 215 -7.37 14.96 20.05
C GLN A 215 -6.36 14.30 20.99
N LYS A 216 -5.11 14.78 21.00
CA LYS A 216 -4.16 14.38 22.05
C LYS A 216 -4.68 14.90 23.40
N PRO A 217 -4.73 14.07 24.45
CA PRO A 217 -5.00 14.59 25.79
C PRO A 217 -3.90 15.60 26.15
N ASN A 218 -4.31 16.76 26.64
CA ASN A 218 -3.43 17.78 27.22
C ASN A 218 -2.73 17.24 28.47
#